data_AF-A0A026WVS9-F1
#
_entry.id   AF-A0A026WVS9-F1
#
_cell.length_a   1.000
_cell.length_b   1.000
_cell.length_c   1.000
_cell.angle_alpha   90.00
_cell.angle_beta   90.00
_cell.angle_gamma   90.00
#
_symmetry.space_group_name_H-M   'P 1'
#
loop_
_entity.id
_entity.type
_entity.pdbx_description
1 polymer ?
#
loop_
_entity_poly.entity_id
_entity_poly.type
_entity_poly.pdbx_seq_one_letter_code
_entity_poly.pdbx_strand_id
1 'polypeptide(L)' 'MESQYIMTTNMNIVQKENLRTNATDCICYRPHCNIICNGCGFWTKGRVRYMCPQHPKIVFLHDHAQCPRCRSYSFMLTEM' A
#
# COMPACT_ATOMS: atom_id res chain seq x y z
N MET A 1 31.72 27.83 -13.25
CA MET A 1 31.51 26.64 -12.43
C MET A 1 30.02 26.34 -12.44
N GLU A 2 29.63 25.53 -13.42
CA GLU A 2 28.28 25.04 -13.63
C GLU A 2 27.90 24.06 -12.52
N SER A 3 26.65 24.10 -12.09
CA SER A 3 25.76 22.93 -12.07
C SER A 3 24.41 23.36 -11.49
N GLN A 4 23.56 23.93 -12.35
CA GLN A 4 22.12 24.01 -12.08
C GLN A 4 21.53 22.65 -12.43
N TYR A 5 21.27 21.81 -11.43
CA TYR A 5 20.52 20.58 -11.65
C TYR A 5 19.06 20.93 -11.90
N ILE A 6 18.65 20.92 -13.17
CA ILE A 6 17.26 21.01 -13.59
C ILE A 6 16.64 19.62 -13.37
N MET A 7 15.94 19.43 -12.26
CA MET A 7 15.13 18.25 -12.03
C MET A 7 13.79 18.41 -12.77
N THR A 8 13.76 18.07 -14.06
CA THR A 8 12.48 17.91 -14.78
C THR A 8 11.76 16.67 -14.27
N THR A 9 10.86 16.83 -13.30
CA THR A 9 9.90 15.81 -12.91
C THR A 9 8.77 15.73 -13.95
N ASN A 10 9.03 15.00 -15.03
CA ASN A 10 7.96 14.42 -15.84
C ASN A 10 7.44 13.16 -15.12
N MET A 11 6.31 13.28 -14.42
CA MET A 11 5.44 12.13 -14.12
C MET A 11 4.00 12.59 -14.27
N ASN A 12 3.48 12.43 -15.49
CA ASN A 12 2.08 12.47 -15.83
C ASN A 12 1.32 11.42 -14.99
N ILE A 13 0.82 11.80 -13.82
CA ILE A 13 -0.23 11.03 -13.17
C ILE A 13 -1.53 11.48 -13.83
N VAL A 14 -1.83 10.81 -14.95
CA VAL A 14 -3.17 10.78 -15.51
C VAL A 14 -4.08 10.26 -14.40
N GLN A 15 -4.79 11.15 -13.72
CA GLN A 15 -5.98 10.79 -12.96
C GLN A 15 -7.01 10.31 -13.97
N LYS A 16 -6.89 9.04 -14.35
CA LYS A 16 -7.81 8.40 -15.27
C LYS A 16 -9.09 8.13 -14.49
N GLU A 17 -9.95 9.14 -14.39
CA GLU A 17 -11.36 8.97 -14.02
C GLU A 17 -11.94 7.84 -14.89
N ASN A 18 -12.17 6.66 -14.30
CA ASN A 18 -12.87 5.57 -14.97
C ASN A 18 -14.03 5.16 -14.09
N LEU A 19 -15.19 5.67 -14.50
CA LEU A 19 -16.37 4.88 -14.81
C LEU A 19 -16.65 3.76 -13.82
N ARG A 20 -17.68 4.02 -13.02
CA ARG A 20 -18.40 3.07 -12.15
C ARG A 20 -18.75 1.79 -12.90
N THR A 21 -17.82 0.86 -13.04
CA THR A 21 -18.08 -0.51 -13.47
C THR A 21 -18.22 -1.35 -12.21
N ASN A 22 -19.46 -1.49 -11.72
CA ASN A 22 -19.88 -2.44 -10.67
C ASN A 22 -18.82 -2.71 -9.59
N ALA A 23 -18.43 -1.62 -8.92
CA ALA A 23 -17.35 -1.52 -7.96
C ALA A 23 -17.77 -1.93 -6.55
N THR A 24 -18.35 -3.12 -6.36
CA THR A 24 -18.79 -3.51 -5.01
C THR A 24 -17.64 -4.05 -4.15
N ASP A 25 -16.63 -4.73 -4.73
CA ASP A 25 -15.64 -5.48 -3.94
C ASP A 25 -14.15 -5.15 -4.22
N CYS A 26 -13.84 -4.09 -4.98
CA CYS A 26 -12.44 -3.73 -5.22
C CYS A 26 -11.82 -3.07 -3.98
N ILE A 27 -10.75 -3.66 -3.44
CA ILE A 27 -10.06 -3.19 -2.23
C ILE A 27 -8.68 -2.56 -2.49
N CYS A 28 -8.33 -2.29 -3.76
CA CYS A 28 -6.99 -1.86 -4.15
C CYS A 28 -6.60 -0.50 -3.57
N TYR A 29 -7.55 0.43 -3.52
CA TYR A 29 -7.33 1.82 -3.11
C TYR A 29 -7.89 2.13 -1.72
N ARG A 30 -8.00 1.12 -0.84
CA ARG A 30 -8.28 1.35 0.58
C ARG A 30 -7.27 2.35 1.17
N PRO A 31 -7.71 3.25 2.06
CA PRO A 31 -6.82 4.23 2.68
C PRO A 31 -5.65 3.53 3.40
N HIS A 32 -4.49 4.18 3.42
CA HIS A 32 -3.38 3.75 4.28
C HIS A 32 -3.72 4.07 5.74
N CYS A 33 -3.42 3.14 6.63
CA CYS A 33 -3.61 3.27 8.07
C CYS A 33 -2.26 3.08 8.77
N ASN A 34 -2.28 2.86 10.08
CA ASN A 34 -1.11 2.35 10.77
C ASN A 34 -1.28 0.87 11.09
N ILE A 35 -0.19 0.12 11.12
CA ILE A 35 -0.19 -1.29 11.48
C ILE A 35 0.65 -1.48 12.73
N ILE A 36 0.11 -2.18 13.72
CA ILE A 36 0.85 -2.70 14.86
C ILE A 36 0.99 -4.22 14.77
N CYS A 37 2.16 -4.74 15.09
CA CYS A 37 2.39 -6.17 15.21
C CYS A 37 2.19 -6.62 16.66
N ASN A 38 1.20 -7.46 16.90
CA ASN A 38 0.89 -8.01 18.23
C ASN A 38 1.94 -9.03 18.72
N GLY A 39 2.81 -9.52 17.83
CA GLY A 39 3.90 -10.43 18.20
C GLY A 39 5.15 -9.74 18.75
N CYS A 40 5.52 -8.56 18.23
CA CYS A 40 6.76 -7.87 18.62
C CYS A 40 6.61 -6.39 18.95
N GLY A 41 5.39 -5.83 18.90
CA GLY A 41 5.10 -4.42 19.15
C GLY A 41 5.58 -3.46 18.05
N PHE A 42 6.09 -3.95 16.92
CA PHE A 42 6.51 -3.07 15.82
C PHE A 42 5.32 -2.29 15.24
N TRP A 43 5.54 -0.99 14.98
CA TRP A 43 4.54 -0.08 14.45
C TRP A 43 5.06 0.61 13.19
N THR A 44 4.23 0.68 12.14
CA THR A 44 4.59 1.32 10.87
C THR A 44 3.35 1.85 10.14
N LYS A 45 3.55 2.80 9.22
CA LYS A 45 2.51 3.26 8.29
C LYS A 45 2.34 2.25 7.15
N GLY A 46 1.10 1.95 6.77
CA GLY A 46 0.78 1.03 5.69
C GLY A 46 -0.59 0.39 5.88
N ARG A 47 -0.79 -0.79 5.31
CA ARG A 47 -1.97 -1.62 5.59
C ARG A 47 -1.64 -3.11 5.48
N VAL A 48 -2.48 -3.96 6.06
CA VAL A 48 -2.31 -5.41 5.94
C VAL A 48 -2.67 -5.82 4.51
N ARG A 49 -1.83 -6.69 3.94
CA ARG A 49 -2.02 -7.17 2.57
C ARG A 49 -3.23 -8.11 2.51
N TYR A 50 -4.22 -7.72 1.72
CA TYR A 50 -5.35 -8.57 1.33
C TYR A 50 -5.35 -8.75 -0.20
N MET A 51 -5.73 -9.94 -0.67
CA MET A 51 -5.88 -10.19 -2.10
C MET A 51 -7.15 -9.50 -2.60
N CYS A 52 -7.02 -8.64 -3.61
CA CYS A 52 -8.19 -8.05 -4.25
C CYS A 52 -8.90 -9.10 -5.11
N PRO A 53 -10.22 -9.31 -4.96
CA PRO A 53 -10.96 -10.28 -5.78
C PRO A 53 -10.97 -9.90 -7.26
N GLN A 54 -10.93 -8.60 -7.57
CA GLN A 54 -10.89 -8.07 -8.93
C GLN A 54 -9.47 -8.04 -9.52
N HIS A 55 -8.46 -7.87 -8.67
CA HIS A 55 -7.06 -7.66 -9.08
C HIS A 55 -6.09 -8.53 -8.25
N PRO A 56 -6.12 -9.87 -8.37
CA PRO A 56 -5.39 -10.76 -7.47
C PRO A 56 -3.85 -10.64 -7.56
N LYS A 57 -3.34 -10.10 -8.68
CA LYS A 57 -1.90 -9.96 -8.95
C LYS A 57 -1.33 -8.60 -8.55
N ILE A 58 -2.17 -7.65 -8.12
CA ILE A 58 -1.70 -6.32 -7.72
C ILE A 58 -0.99 -6.38 -6.38
N VAL A 59 0.10 -5.63 -6.24
CA VAL A 59 0.86 -5.51 -4.99
C VAL A 59 1.24 -4.05 -4.81
N PHE A 60 1.13 -3.56 -3.58
CA PHE A 60 1.52 -2.21 -3.22
C PHE A 60 2.71 -2.24 -2.26
N LEU A 61 3.55 -1.20 -2.31
CA LEU A 61 4.78 -1.11 -1.51
C LEU A 61 4.52 -1.17 0.01
N HIS A 62 3.42 -0.56 0.46
CA HIS A 62 3.05 -0.48 1.88
C HIS A 62 2.02 -1.52 2.31
N ASP A 63 1.84 -2.59 1.52
CA ASP A 63 0.97 -3.71 1.86
C ASP A 63 1.80 -4.82 2.51
N HIS A 64 1.69 -4.93 3.83
CA HIS A 64 2.50 -5.85 4.61
C HIS A 64 1.81 -7.22 4.72
N ALA A 65 2.44 -8.26 4.15
CA ALA A 65 2.01 -9.66 4.30
C ALA A 65 2.52 -10.31 5.59
N GLN A 66 3.62 -9.78 6.13
CA GLN A 66 4.27 -10.22 7.36
C GLN A 66 4.87 -8.99 8.06
N CYS A 67 5.12 -9.12 9.36
CA CYS A 67 5.82 -8.09 10.12
C CYS A 67 7.22 -7.87 9.53
N PRO A 68 7.60 -6.64 9.13
CA PRO A 68 8.94 -6.35 8.62
C PRO A 68 10.07 -6.63 9.62
N ARG A 69 9.77 -6.61 10.92
CA ARG A 69 10.75 -6.80 12.00
C ARG A 69 10.90 -8.27 12.39
N CYS A 70 9.82 -8.92 12.82
CA CYS A 70 9.87 -10.28 13.38
C CYS A 70 9.37 -11.38 12.43
N ARG A 71 8.93 -11.01 11.21
CA ARG A 71 8.36 -11.93 10.21
C ARG A 71 7.13 -12.71 10.68
N SER A 72 6.47 -12.27 11.75
CA SER A 72 5.17 -12.80 12.15
C SER A 72 4.16 -12.65 11.00
N TYR A 73 3.26 -13.62 10.89
CA TYR A 73 2.23 -13.66 9.85
C TYR A 73 1.22 -12.51 9.97
N SER A 74 0.47 -12.26 8.89
CA SER A 74 -0.52 -11.19 8.79
C SER A 74 -1.58 -11.21 9.88
N PHE A 75 -1.96 -12.37 10.43
CA PHE A 75 -2.93 -12.45 11.54
C PHE A 75 -2.40 -11.83 12.84
N MET A 76 -1.09 -11.63 12.97
CA MET A 76 -0.47 -10.88 14.07
C MET A 76 -0.38 -9.38 13.79
N LEU A 77 -0.85 -8.90 12.64
CA LEU A 77 -0.87 -7.49 12.26
C LEU A 77 -2.27 -6.93 12.43
N THR A 78 -2.38 -5.77 13.09
CA THR A 78 -3.65 -5.07 13.30
C THR A 78 -3.58 -3.69 12.67
N GLU A 79 -4.54 -3.40 11.78
CA GLU A 79 -4.76 -2.06 11.22
C GLU A 79 -5.44 -1.17 12.28
N MET A 80 -4.96 0.07 12.42
CA MET A 80 -5.43 1.08 13.39
C MET A 80 -5.87 2.36 12.69
#